data_AF-A0A1V5LGS7-F1
#
_entry.id   AF-A0A1V5LGS7-F1
#
_cell.length_a   1.000
_cell.length_b   1.000
_cell.length_c   1.000
_cell.angle_alpha   90.00
_cell.angle_beta   90.00
_cell.angle_gamma   90.00
#
_symmetry.space_group_name_H-M   'P 1'
#
loop_
_entity.id
_entity.type
_entity.pdbx_description
1 polymer ?
#
loop_
_entity_poly.entity_id
_entity_poly.type
_entity_poly.pdbx_seq_one_letter_code
_entity_poly.pdbx_strand_id
1 'polypeptide(L)'
;MEHLSKSKCQALLRSGDYSEIANRALQVEGKTNFIFSFQKMALRDGVRSPRGAQLFAEGLFALLYTKAPLRERFAQWIVNLSEMPVRQSRILSWPVATFFPFIAQPKNFIILKPTAMKAAALALDFDLDYTASVNFTTYDSLLTFAGLVSNAIADLQPKDFHDIQSFLWTIGSAEYERLEEELKEEGLW
;
A
#
# COMPACT_ATOMS: atom_id res chain seq x y z
N MET A 1 -6.01 7.90 12.68
CA MET A 1 -5.69 6.53 13.15
C MET A 1 -4.55 6.57 14.16
N GLU A 2 -4.81 6.22 15.41
CA GLU A 2 -3.85 6.33 16.50
C GLU A 2 -2.80 5.20 16.53
N HIS A 3 -3.10 4.08 15.86
CA HIS A 3 -2.34 2.81 15.94
C HIS A 3 -0.95 2.84 15.30
N LEU A 4 -0.72 3.72 14.31
CA LEU A 4 0.57 3.86 13.61
C LEU A 4 1.26 5.20 13.88
N SER A 5 0.88 5.90 14.96
CA SER A 5 1.47 7.21 15.30
C SER A 5 2.99 7.13 15.55
N LYS A 6 3.73 8.13 15.06
CA LYS A 6 5.20 8.19 15.11
C LYS A 6 5.77 7.92 16.51
N SER A 7 5.24 8.59 17.54
CA SER A 7 5.74 8.48 18.92
C SER A 7 5.57 7.08 19.49
N LYS A 8 4.41 6.43 19.25
CA LYS A 8 4.14 5.06 19.71
C LYS A 8 5.00 4.04 18.97
N CYS A 9 5.11 4.14 17.64
CA CYS A 9 5.99 3.25 16.87
C CYS A 9 7.46 3.42 17.28
N GLN A 10 7.92 4.65 17.53
CA GLN A 10 9.30 4.90 17.97
C GLN A 10 9.59 4.36 19.38
N ALA A 11 8.60 4.36 20.28
CA ALA A 11 8.74 3.71 21.59
C ALA A 11 8.87 2.19 21.46
N LEU A 12 7.99 1.57 20.68
CA LEU A 12 7.99 0.11 20.45
C LEU A 12 9.24 -0.37 19.71
N LEU A 13 9.76 0.40 18.75
CA LEU A 13 11.03 0.08 18.09
C LEU A 13 12.21 0.11 19.06
N ARG A 14 12.25 1.09 19.97
CA ARG A 14 13.32 1.19 20.98
C ARG A 14 13.28 0.05 21.99
N SER A 15 12.10 -0.50 22.28
CA SER A 15 11.95 -1.68 23.14
C SER A 15 12.09 -3.00 22.39
N GLY A 16 12.34 -2.99 21.07
CA GLY A 16 12.43 -4.20 20.25
C GLY A 16 11.10 -4.95 20.09
N ASP A 17 9.97 -4.30 20.39
CA ASP A 17 8.64 -4.93 20.35
C ASP A 17 8.03 -4.83 18.94
N TYR A 18 8.71 -5.49 17.99
CA TYR A 18 8.32 -5.47 16.58
C TYR A 18 7.01 -6.21 16.32
N SER A 19 6.73 -7.25 17.11
CA SER A 19 5.49 -8.03 17.00
C SER A 19 4.27 -7.17 17.34
N GLU A 20 4.34 -6.30 18.34
CA GLU A 20 3.25 -5.38 18.65
C GLU A 20 3.00 -4.36 17.53
N ILE A 21 4.07 -3.85 16.89
CA ILE A 21 3.94 -2.96 15.73
C ILE A 21 3.23 -3.68 14.57
N ALA A 22 3.67 -4.91 14.26
CA ALA A 22 3.05 -5.72 13.21
C ALA A 22 1.57 -6.03 13.53
N ASN A 23 1.25 -6.41 14.77
CA ASN A 23 -0.12 -6.67 15.20
C ASN A 23 -1.02 -5.45 15.04
N ARG A 24 -0.53 -4.26 15.43
CA ARG A 24 -1.27 -3.00 15.24
C ARG A 24 -1.53 -2.70 13.76
N ALA A 25 -0.53 -2.92 12.91
CA ALA A 25 -0.70 -2.76 11.47
C ALA A 25 -1.77 -3.73 10.94
N LEU A 26 -1.70 -5.01 11.29
CA LEU A 26 -2.69 -6.02 10.89
C LEU A 26 -4.10 -5.73 11.42
N GLN A 27 -4.25 -5.16 12.62
CA GLN A 27 -5.56 -4.75 13.14
C GLN A 27 -6.20 -3.61 12.33
N VAL A 28 -5.38 -2.68 11.82
CA VAL A 28 -5.85 -1.62 10.94
C VAL A 28 -6.25 -2.20 9.59
N GLU A 29 -5.42 -3.08 9.04
CA GLU A 29 -5.69 -3.82 7.80
C GLU A 29 -7.02 -4.59 7.87
N GLY A 30 -7.24 -5.35 8.94
CA GLY A 30 -8.44 -6.18 9.13
C GLY A 30 -9.77 -5.41 9.21
N LYS A 31 -9.73 -4.09 9.40
CA LYS A 31 -10.92 -3.21 9.37
C LYS A 31 -11.21 -2.65 7.98
N THR A 32 -10.44 -3.02 6.97
CA THR A 32 -10.53 -2.49 5.60
C THR A 32 -10.57 -3.59 4.55
N ASN A 33 -11.06 -3.25 3.36
CA ASN A 33 -11.13 -4.16 2.21
C ASN A 33 -10.11 -3.78 1.10
N PHE A 34 -9.08 -3.02 1.43
CA PHE A 34 -8.07 -2.56 0.46
C PHE A 34 -7.05 -3.62 0.07
N ILE A 35 -6.84 -4.66 0.89
CA ILE A 35 -5.94 -5.78 0.58
C ILE A 35 -6.78 -7.04 0.38
N PHE A 36 -6.45 -7.87 -0.62
CA PHE A 36 -7.16 -9.13 -0.87
C PHE A 36 -6.87 -10.19 0.19
N SER A 37 -7.81 -11.10 0.42
CA SER A 37 -7.72 -12.17 1.43
C SER A 37 -6.41 -12.96 1.38
N PHE A 38 -5.96 -13.37 0.19
CA PHE A 38 -4.70 -14.10 0.01
C PHE A 38 -3.47 -13.28 0.41
N GLN A 39 -3.47 -11.97 0.14
CA GLN A 39 -2.39 -11.06 0.53
C GLN A 39 -2.39 -10.82 2.04
N LYS A 40 -3.58 -10.72 2.66
CA LYS A 40 -3.73 -10.65 4.13
C LYS A 40 -3.12 -11.87 4.79
N MET A 41 -3.40 -13.06 4.26
CA MET A 41 -2.83 -14.31 4.77
C MET A 41 -1.31 -14.34 4.64
N ALA A 42 -0.77 -14.01 3.47
CA ALA A 42 0.66 -13.96 3.23
C ALA A 42 1.36 -13.00 4.21
N LEU A 43 0.81 -11.80 4.39
CA LEU A 43 1.36 -10.81 5.30
C LEU A 43 1.30 -11.28 6.76
N ARG A 44 0.15 -11.83 7.19
CA ARG A 44 -0.01 -12.39 8.54
C ARG A 44 1.00 -13.52 8.80
N ASP A 45 1.24 -14.38 7.82
CA ASP A 45 2.21 -15.45 7.94
C ASP A 45 3.65 -14.94 7.99
N GLY A 46 3.97 -13.90 7.20
CA GLY A 46 5.29 -13.28 7.19
C GLY A 46 5.67 -12.67 8.54
N VAL A 47 4.74 -11.95 9.18
CA VAL A 47 5.02 -11.28 10.48
C VAL A 47 4.93 -12.19 11.70
N ARG A 48 4.53 -13.47 11.56
CA ARG A 48 4.50 -14.43 12.69
C ARG A 48 5.87 -14.71 13.27
N SER A 49 6.92 -14.65 12.44
CA SER A 49 8.29 -14.87 12.89
C SER A 49 8.88 -13.58 13.49
N PRO A 50 9.75 -13.66 14.52
CA PRO A 50 10.43 -12.48 15.06
C PRO A 50 11.17 -11.68 13.98
N ARG A 51 11.84 -12.37 13.05
CA ARG A 51 12.57 -11.73 11.94
C ARG A 51 11.63 -11.02 10.96
N GLY A 52 10.52 -11.64 10.59
CA GLY A 52 9.54 -11.04 9.69
C GLY A 52 8.82 -9.85 10.32
N ALA A 53 8.47 -9.92 11.60
CA ALA A 53 7.93 -8.79 12.35
C ALA A 53 8.92 -7.63 12.40
N GLN A 54 10.21 -7.91 12.64
CA GLN A 54 11.27 -6.90 12.64
C GLN A 54 11.40 -6.22 11.28
N LEU A 55 11.59 -7.00 10.19
CA LEU A 55 11.71 -6.49 8.83
C LEU A 55 10.55 -5.58 8.44
N PHE A 56 9.32 -6.02 8.76
CA PHE A 56 8.11 -5.27 8.51
C PHE A 56 8.08 -3.96 9.32
N ALA A 57 8.28 -4.03 10.63
CA ALA A 57 8.16 -2.89 11.53
C ALA A 57 9.22 -1.82 11.28
N GLU A 58 10.49 -2.22 11.15
CA GLU A 58 11.60 -1.32 10.86
C GLU A 58 11.45 -0.69 9.47
N GLY A 59 11.09 -1.50 8.46
CA GLY A 59 10.88 -1.03 7.09
C GLY A 59 9.75 -0.01 6.98
N LEU A 60 8.59 -0.32 7.55
CA LEU A 60 7.44 0.58 7.51
C LEU A 60 7.74 1.88 8.26
N PHE A 61 8.40 1.81 9.42
CA PHE A 61 8.80 3.00 10.15
C PHE A 61 9.82 3.85 9.37
N ALA A 62 10.82 3.20 8.77
CA ALA A 62 11.82 3.87 7.96
C ALA A 62 11.14 4.63 6.81
N LEU A 63 10.19 4.00 6.11
CA LEU A 63 9.41 4.61 5.05
C LEU A 63 8.62 5.83 5.51
N LEU A 64 7.97 5.75 6.66
CA LEU A 64 7.07 6.81 7.13
C LEU A 64 7.78 8.00 7.79
N TYR A 65 8.90 7.76 8.47
CA TYR A 65 9.37 8.71 9.48
C TYR A 65 10.83 9.12 9.39
N THR A 66 11.64 8.47 8.55
CA THR A 66 13.02 8.90 8.32
C THR A 66 13.08 10.05 7.31
N LYS A 67 14.20 10.79 7.33
CA LYS A 67 14.43 11.97 6.48
C LYS A 67 15.10 11.64 5.13
N ALA A 68 15.41 10.37 4.86
CA ALA A 68 16.00 9.98 3.58
C ALA A 68 15.01 10.26 2.43
N PRO A 69 15.50 10.47 1.19
CA PRO A 69 14.65 10.62 0.01
C PRO A 69 13.61 9.50 -0.10
N LEU A 70 12.39 9.82 -0.57
CA LEU A 70 11.31 8.83 -0.69
C LEU A 70 11.71 7.63 -1.53
N ARG A 71 12.45 7.84 -2.63
CA ARG A 71 13.00 6.79 -3.49
C ARG A 71 13.79 5.75 -2.71
N GLU A 72 14.71 6.18 -1.87
CA GLU A 72 15.58 5.31 -1.07
C GLU A 72 14.77 4.56 -0.02
N ARG A 73 13.90 5.29 0.69
CA ARG A 73 13.03 4.72 1.71
C ARG A 73 12.09 3.65 1.13
N PHE A 74 11.49 3.89 -0.03
CA PHE A 74 10.60 2.96 -0.70
C PHE A 74 11.36 1.77 -1.30
N ALA A 75 12.56 1.98 -1.85
CA ALA A 75 13.40 0.88 -2.30
C ALA A 75 13.79 -0.06 -1.15
N GLN A 76 14.19 0.50 0.00
CA GLN A 76 14.49 -0.31 1.19
C GLN A 76 13.24 -1.04 1.71
N TRP A 77 12.07 -0.41 1.62
CA TRP A 77 10.81 -1.05 1.97
C TRP A 77 10.50 -2.27 1.09
N ILE A 78 10.72 -2.17 -0.22
CA ILE A 78 10.59 -3.29 -1.15
C ILE A 78 11.53 -4.44 -0.76
N VAL A 79 12.80 -4.14 -0.45
CA VAL A 79 13.78 -5.13 0.00
C VAL A 79 13.29 -5.82 1.27
N ASN A 80 12.88 -5.07 2.29
CA ASN A 80 12.41 -5.63 3.55
C ASN A 80 11.20 -6.55 3.35
N LEU A 81 10.22 -6.16 2.54
CA LEU A 81 9.07 -7.00 2.20
C LEU A 81 9.47 -8.27 1.42
N SER A 82 10.50 -8.19 0.58
CA SER A 82 10.98 -9.34 -0.21
C SER A 82 11.76 -10.36 0.62
N GLU A 83 12.41 -9.92 1.70
CA GLU A 83 13.17 -10.77 2.62
C GLU A 83 12.31 -11.41 3.72
N MET A 84 11.04 -11.00 3.85
CA MET A 84 10.14 -11.59 4.84
C MET A 84 9.92 -13.09 4.55
N PRO A 85 9.87 -13.95 5.60
CA PRO A 85 9.63 -15.37 5.41
C PRO A 85 8.31 -15.65 4.66
N VAL A 86 8.41 -16.38 3.55
CA VAL A 86 7.26 -16.79 2.74
C VAL A 86 6.89 -18.24 3.07
N ARG A 87 5.61 -18.51 3.31
CA ARG A 87 5.09 -19.87 3.52
C ARG A 87 4.37 -20.44 2.29
N GLN A 88 3.40 -19.72 1.77
CA GLN A 88 2.52 -20.20 0.69
C GLN A 88 2.58 -19.29 -0.53
N SER A 89 2.46 -17.97 -0.33
CA SER A 89 2.37 -16.98 -1.39
C SER A 89 3.25 -15.77 -1.10
N ARG A 90 3.75 -15.15 -2.18
CA ARG A 90 4.63 -13.97 -2.10
C ARG A 90 3.90 -12.80 -1.44
N ILE A 91 4.54 -12.18 -0.45
CA ILE A 91 4.01 -11.02 0.28
C ILE A 91 4.09 -9.75 -0.57
N LEU A 92 5.24 -9.54 -1.23
CA LEU A 92 5.51 -8.35 -2.03
C LEU A 92 4.56 -8.25 -3.22
N SER A 93 3.65 -7.28 -3.12
CA SER A 93 2.67 -6.92 -4.14
C SER A 93 2.29 -5.45 -3.98
N TRP A 94 1.74 -4.84 -5.02
CA TRP A 94 1.38 -3.42 -5.02
C TRP A 94 0.45 -3.00 -3.87
N PRO A 95 -0.67 -3.70 -3.59
CA PRO A 95 -1.52 -3.37 -2.46
C PRO A 95 -0.78 -3.44 -1.12
N VAL A 96 0.03 -4.48 -0.89
CA VAL A 96 0.77 -4.63 0.38
C VAL A 96 1.82 -3.54 0.55
N ALA A 97 2.56 -3.21 -0.51
CA ALA A 97 3.63 -2.22 -0.47
C ALA A 97 3.12 -0.79 -0.22
N THR A 98 1.88 -0.49 -0.61
CA THR A 98 1.34 0.89 -0.63
C THR A 98 0.20 1.14 0.35
N PHE A 99 -0.46 0.09 0.87
CA PHE A 99 -1.57 0.22 1.81
C PHE A 99 -1.18 0.86 3.15
N PHE A 100 -0.19 0.32 3.86
CA PHE A 100 0.16 0.84 5.19
C PHE A 100 0.62 2.31 5.14
N PRO A 101 1.45 2.72 4.16
CA PRO A 101 1.79 4.13 4.00
C PRO A 101 0.58 5.02 3.70
N PHE A 102 -0.30 4.59 2.80
CA PHE A 102 -1.54 5.30 2.45
C PHE A 102 -2.41 5.56 3.69
N ILE A 103 -2.65 4.51 4.47
CA ILE A 103 -3.49 4.59 5.68
C ILE A 103 -2.84 5.41 6.79
N ALA A 104 -1.51 5.35 6.93
CA ALA A 104 -0.79 6.07 7.97
C ALA A 104 -0.63 7.57 7.66
N GLN A 105 -0.40 7.93 6.39
CA GLN A 105 -0.14 9.29 5.94
C GLN A 105 -0.84 9.56 4.59
N PRO A 106 -2.19 9.62 4.55
CA PRO A 106 -2.96 9.73 3.30
C PRO A 106 -2.72 11.03 2.53
N LYS A 107 -2.11 12.04 3.16
CA LYS A 107 -1.68 13.27 2.47
C LYS A 107 -0.43 13.08 1.60
N ASN A 108 0.34 12.02 1.83
CA ASN A 108 1.65 11.81 1.23
C ASN A 108 1.71 10.53 0.38
N PHE A 109 0.83 9.56 0.63
CA PHE A 109 0.85 8.26 -0.02
C PHE A 109 -0.54 7.92 -0.53
N ILE A 110 -0.62 7.28 -1.69
CA ILE A 110 -1.82 6.68 -2.27
C ILE A 110 -1.59 5.17 -2.43
N ILE A 111 -2.65 4.37 -2.39
CA ILE A 111 -2.58 2.92 -2.60
C ILE A 111 -2.67 2.57 -4.09
N LEU A 112 -1.76 1.72 -4.57
CA LEU A 112 -1.81 1.21 -5.94
C LEU A 112 -2.68 -0.04 -6.01
N LYS A 113 -3.85 0.11 -6.66
CA LYS A 113 -4.74 -0.98 -7.08
C LYS A 113 -4.59 -1.19 -8.59
N PRO A 114 -3.81 -2.20 -9.06
CA PRO A 114 -3.33 -2.23 -10.44
C PRO A 114 -4.40 -2.05 -11.52
N THR A 115 -5.50 -2.81 -11.48
CA THR A 115 -6.54 -2.73 -12.50
C THR A 115 -7.21 -1.36 -12.51
N ALA A 116 -7.76 -0.94 -11.37
CA ALA A 116 -8.50 0.32 -11.27
C ALA A 116 -7.61 1.54 -11.60
N MET A 117 -6.36 1.56 -11.14
CA MET A 117 -5.47 2.69 -11.39
C MET A 117 -5.01 2.76 -12.85
N LYS A 118 -4.77 1.62 -13.51
CA LYS A 118 -4.49 1.59 -14.96
C LYS A 118 -5.68 2.07 -15.78
N ALA A 119 -6.89 1.60 -15.45
CA ALA A 119 -8.10 2.00 -16.13
C ALA A 119 -8.37 3.50 -15.97
N ALA A 120 -8.19 4.03 -14.76
CA ALA A 120 -8.33 5.47 -14.51
C ALA A 120 -7.26 6.31 -15.21
N ALA A 121 -6.00 5.85 -15.22
CA ALA A 121 -4.92 6.52 -15.95
C ALA A 121 -5.20 6.57 -17.46
N LEU A 122 -5.65 5.46 -18.04
CA LEU A 122 -6.06 5.41 -19.46
C LEU A 122 -7.22 6.36 -19.76
N ALA A 123 -8.26 6.36 -18.91
CA ALA A 123 -9.42 7.23 -19.08
C ALA A 123 -9.10 8.73 -18.97
N LEU A 124 -8.02 9.07 -18.26
CA LEU A 124 -7.53 10.44 -18.08
C LEU A 124 -6.29 10.76 -18.95
N ASP A 125 -6.00 9.92 -19.96
CA ASP A 125 -4.89 10.09 -20.90
C ASP A 125 -3.52 10.30 -20.23
N PHE A 126 -3.27 9.53 -19.16
CA PHE A 126 -2.02 9.56 -18.40
C PHE A 126 -1.25 8.25 -18.55
N ASP A 127 0.05 8.33 -18.88
CA ASP A 127 0.94 7.18 -18.91
C ASP A 127 1.51 6.89 -17.51
N LEU A 128 1.01 5.82 -16.88
CA LEU A 128 1.39 5.44 -15.52
C LEU A 128 2.78 4.78 -15.42
N ASP A 129 3.44 4.46 -16.54
CA ASP A 129 4.69 3.66 -16.55
C ASP A 129 4.56 2.42 -15.64
N TYR A 130 3.44 1.71 -15.81
CA TYR A 130 3.06 0.61 -14.93
C TYR A 130 3.87 -0.64 -15.22
N THR A 131 4.42 -1.26 -14.17
CA THR A 131 4.89 -2.65 -14.21
C THR A 131 4.30 -3.48 -13.08
N ALA A 132 4.13 -4.78 -13.30
CA ALA A 132 3.59 -5.69 -12.29
C ALA A 132 4.53 -5.88 -11.09
N SER A 133 5.84 -5.76 -11.30
CA SER A 133 6.84 -5.81 -10.26
C SER A 133 6.86 -4.50 -9.47
N VAL A 134 6.73 -4.58 -8.14
CA VAL A 134 6.79 -3.41 -7.27
C VAL A 134 8.14 -2.71 -7.42
N ASN A 135 8.12 -1.43 -7.76
CA ASN A 135 9.30 -0.61 -7.99
C ASN A 135 9.00 0.86 -7.65
N PHE A 136 10.03 1.70 -7.53
CA PHE A 136 9.80 3.12 -7.21
C PHE A 136 9.29 3.94 -8.40
N THR A 137 9.76 3.67 -9.63
CA THR A 137 9.39 4.42 -10.83
C THR A 137 7.87 4.46 -11.06
N THR A 138 7.22 3.30 -11.08
CA THR A 138 5.75 3.19 -11.20
C THR A 138 5.04 3.89 -10.03
N TYR A 139 5.59 3.82 -8.82
CA TYR A 139 4.97 4.46 -7.66
C TYR A 139 5.08 5.99 -7.69
N ASP A 140 6.22 6.51 -8.13
CA ASP A 140 6.45 7.94 -8.33
C ASP A 140 5.56 8.52 -9.44
N SER A 141 5.38 7.76 -10.53
CA SER A 141 4.40 8.07 -11.57
C SER A 141 2.97 8.13 -11.03
N LEU A 142 2.57 7.16 -10.18
CA LEU A 142 1.27 7.19 -9.51
C LEU A 142 1.09 8.39 -8.57
N LEU A 143 2.11 8.75 -7.79
CA LEU A 143 2.06 9.92 -6.92
C LEU A 143 1.91 11.21 -7.74
N THR A 144 2.62 11.30 -8.87
CA THR A 144 2.50 12.42 -9.82
C THR A 144 1.08 12.48 -10.39
N PHE A 145 0.55 11.35 -10.86
CA PHE A 145 -0.81 11.24 -11.38
C PHE A 145 -1.85 11.68 -10.35
N ALA A 146 -1.78 11.17 -9.12
CA ALA A 146 -2.69 11.53 -8.04
C ALA A 146 -2.61 13.03 -7.70
N GLY A 147 -1.42 13.62 -7.74
CA GLY A 147 -1.23 15.07 -7.55
C GLY A 147 -1.87 15.90 -8.67
N LEU A 148 -1.70 15.48 -9.93
CA LEU A 148 -2.36 16.14 -11.07
C LEU A 148 -3.88 16.08 -10.96
N VAL A 149 -4.43 14.91 -10.62
CA VAL A 149 -5.87 14.71 -10.43
C VAL A 149 -6.38 15.58 -9.29
N SER A 150 -5.69 15.62 -8.15
CA SER A 150 -6.03 16.49 -7.01
C SER A 150 -6.11 17.97 -7.41
N ASN A 151 -5.17 18.44 -8.22
CA ASN A 151 -5.19 19.81 -8.73
C ASN A 151 -6.33 20.06 -9.73
N ALA A 152 -6.64 19.08 -10.58
CA ALA A 152 -7.70 19.18 -11.58
C ALA A 152 -9.10 19.24 -10.96
N ILE A 153 -9.31 18.63 -9.79
CA ILE A 153 -10.58 18.63 -9.05
C ILE A 153 -10.56 19.50 -7.79
N ALA A 154 -9.68 20.49 -7.75
CA ALA A 154 -9.46 21.31 -6.55
C ALA A 154 -10.71 22.07 -6.06
N ASP A 155 -11.66 22.34 -6.97
CA ASP A 155 -12.97 22.92 -6.67
C ASP A 155 -13.85 22.01 -5.79
N LEU A 156 -13.64 20.69 -5.85
CA LEU A 156 -14.29 19.71 -4.97
C LEU A 156 -13.64 19.62 -3.58
N GLN A 157 -12.53 20.33 -3.35
CA GLN A 157 -11.80 20.40 -2.09
C GLN A 157 -11.42 19.01 -1.51
N PRO A 158 -10.70 18.16 -2.26
CA PRO A 158 -10.26 16.86 -1.74
C PRO A 158 -9.36 17.05 -0.52
N LYS A 159 -9.60 16.28 0.55
CA LYS A 159 -8.88 16.42 1.83
C LYS A 159 -7.48 15.82 1.78
N ASP A 160 -7.35 14.67 1.13
CA ASP A 160 -6.12 13.90 0.97
C ASP A 160 -6.28 12.82 -0.12
N PHE A 161 -5.30 11.94 -0.27
CA PHE A 161 -5.35 10.89 -1.27
C PHE A 161 -6.39 9.80 -1.01
N HIS A 162 -7.11 9.80 0.11
CA HIS A 162 -8.28 8.96 0.26
C HIS A 162 -9.39 9.41 -0.70
N ASP A 163 -9.64 10.73 -0.79
CA ASP A 163 -10.64 11.28 -1.71
C ASP A 163 -10.21 11.08 -3.17
N ILE A 164 -8.92 11.26 -3.46
CA ILE A 164 -8.36 11.02 -4.80
C ILE A 164 -8.46 9.54 -5.18
N GLN A 165 -8.16 8.63 -4.24
CA GLN A 165 -8.30 7.19 -4.47
C GLN A 165 -9.75 6.82 -4.76
N SER A 166 -10.72 7.37 -4.02
CA SER A 166 -12.15 7.15 -4.27
C SER A 166 -12.58 7.69 -5.64
N PHE A 167 -12.11 8.87 -6.03
CA PHE A 167 -12.39 9.45 -7.35
C PHE A 167 -11.85 8.57 -8.49
N LEU A 168 -10.57 8.18 -8.42
CA LEU A 168 -9.93 7.30 -9.39
C LEU A 168 -10.61 5.92 -9.43
N TRP A 169 -11.04 5.41 -8.28
CA TRP A 169 -11.79 4.17 -8.20
C TRP A 169 -13.10 4.25 -8.98
N THR A 170 -13.89 5.33 -8.83
CA THR A 170 -15.14 5.51 -9.59
C THR A 170 -14.92 5.48 -11.10
N ILE A 171 -13.77 5.97 -11.59
CA ILE A 171 -13.43 5.91 -13.02
C ILE A 171 -13.03 4.49 -13.43
N GLY A 172 -12.23 3.81 -12.61
CA GLY A 172 -11.60 2.53 -12.96
C GLY A 172 -12.31 1.26 -12.50
N SER A 173 -13.37 1.34 -11.67
CA SER A 173 -13.94 0.17 -10.99
C SER A 173 -14.70 -0.77 -11.92
N ALA A 174 -15.27 -0.29 -13.02
CA ALA A 174 -16.01 -1.13 -13.97
C ALA A 174 -15.15 -2.23 -14.62
N GLU A 175 -13.83 -2.00 -14.76
CA GLU A 175 -12.89 -3.03 -15.21
C GLU A 175 -12.53 -4.01 -14.08
N TYR A 176 -12.49 -3.49 -12.85
CA TYR A 176 -12.17 -4.28 -11.67
C TYR A 176 -13.31 -5.23 -11.28
N GLU A 177 -14.56 -4.77 -11.36
CA GLU A 177 -15.76 -5.60 -11.14
C GLU A 177 -15.82 -6.77 -12.11
N ARG A 178 -15.52 -6.53 -13.39
CA ARG A 178 -15.42 -7.59 -14.42
C ARG A 178 -14.36 -8.64 -14.11
N LEU A 179 -13.16 -8.22 -13.69
CA LEU A 179 -12.11 -9.17 -13.28
C LEU A 179 -12.49 -9.97 -12.03
N GLU A 180 -13.17 -9.36 -11.05
CA GLU A 180 -13.64 -10.09 -9.87
C GLU A 180 -14.73 -11.13 -10.22
N GLU A 181 -15.58 -10.83 -11.21
CA GLU A 181 -16.56 -11.79 -11.74
C GLU A 181 -15.87 -12.96 -12.45
N GLU A 182 -14.95 -12.69 -13.38
CA GLU A 182 -14.19 -13.72 -14.11
C GLU A 182 -13.41 -14.65 -13.16
N LEU A 183 -12.72 -14.10 -12.16
CA LEU A 183 -11.96 -14.90 -11.21
C LEU A 183 -12.83 -15.76 -10.29
N LYS A 184 -14.07 -15.33 -9.99
CA LYS A 184 -15.05 -16.15 -9.25
C LYS A 184 -15.57 -17.29 -10.13
N GLU A 185 -15.80 -17.04 -11.42
CA GLU A 185 -16.20 -18.08 -12.37
C GLU A 185 -15.12 -19.15 -12.53
N GLU A 186 -13.84 -18.77 -12.49
CA GLU A 186 -12.69 -19.69 -12.56
C GLU A 186 -12.39 -20.43 -11.24
N GLY A 187 -13.11 -20.13 -10.15
CA GLY A 187 -12.88 -20.76 -8.84
C GLY A 187 -11.53 -20.43 -8.20
N LEU A 188 -10.92 -19.31 -8.63
CA LEU A 188 -9.64 -18.82 -8.10
C LEU A 188 -9.83 -17.87 -6.91
N TRP A 189 -11.05 -17.80 -6.37
CA TRP A 189 -11.50 -16.92 -5.30
C TRP A 189 -12.29 -17.65 -4.21
#